data_AF-A0A5J9SEE6-F1
#
_entry.id   AF-A0A5J9SEE6-F1
#
_cell.length_a   1.000
_cell.length_b   1.000
_cell.length_c   1.000
_cell.angle_alpha   90.00
_cell.angle_beta   90.00
_cell.angle_gamma   90.00
#
_symmetry.space_group_name_H-M   'P 1'
#
loop_
_entity.id
_entity.type
_entity.pdbx_description
1 polymer ?
#
loop_
_entity_poly.entity_id
_entity_poly.type
_entity_poly.pdbx_seq_one_letter_code
_entity_poly.pdbx_strand_id
1 'polypeptide(L)'
;MAPTTTAAADCEGARELLDLLQRVQSEALSALGPADFDPKLYVDLPLATSARAASDALAALPRPPSRAEMEAYVARHFGAAGSDLVAADPPDFAPEPPGFLPRVENREARAWALEVHALWKDLARRVAPAVAARPERHTLLPLPGGVVVPGSRFREVYYWDSYWVIRGLLVSKMYDTAKGIARNLVYLVEKYSFVLNGARSYYTNRSQPPLLSSMILEIYKATGDLDFVKRVFPSLLKEHSFWTSEVHNVAIMDKHGQVHNLCRYQAMWNKPRPESATIDEQLASKLNSEATKEKLYHQVASTAESGWDFSSRWMRDPSDMTTLATTYIIPVDLNTFMFKARNAIGMTRAQMERDIAVFAKLLGENATSDKFLEASKARHIAIDSFCGTPRWAWLDY
;
A
#
# COMPACT_ATOMS: atom_id res chain seq x y z
N MET A 1 15.55 13.58 15.82
CA MET A 1 16.63 14.10 14.95
C MET A 1 16.00 15.08 13.98
N ALA A 2 16.55 16.29 13.85
CA ALA A 2 16.10 17.22 12.82
C ALA A 2 16.40 16.63 11.42
N PRO A 3 15.47 16.68 10.46
CA PRO A 3 15.75 16.22 9.10
C PRO A 3 16.89 17.07 8.50
N THR A 4 17.77 16.42 7.74
CA THR A 4 18.84 17.07 6.98
C THR A 4 18.24 18.08 5.98
N THR A 5 19.00 19.13 5.65
CA THR A 5 18.57 20.22 4.74
C THR A 5 18.06 19.73 3.38
N THR A 6 18.57 18.62 2.87
CA THR A 6 18.07 17.94 1.66
C THR A 6 16.70 17.28 1.85
N ALA A 7 16.47 16.61 2.99
CA ALA A 7 15.17 15.99 3.29
C ALA A 7 14.06 17.02 3.56
N ALA A 8 14.42 18.21 4.06
CA ALA A 8 13.48 19.32 4.24
C ALA A 8 13.05 19.93 2.89
N ALA A 9 13.99 20.15 1.97
CA ALA A 9 13.71 20.68 0.62
C ALA A 9 12.91 19.68 -0.24
N ASP A 10 13.23 18.38 -0.15
CA ASP A 10 12.47 17.31 -0.82
C ASP A 10 11.01 17.25 -0.32
N CYS A 11 10.78 17.55 0.97
CA CYS A 11 9.46 17.57 1.58
C CYS A 11 8.63 18.80 1.17
N GLU A 12 9.28 19.96 1.01
CA GLU A 12 8.65 21.19 0.55
C GLU A 12 8.22 21.09 -0.92
N GLY A 13 9.11 20.65 -1.81
CA GLY A 13 8.77 20.47 -3.23
C GLY A 13 7.67 19.42 -3.46
N ALA A 14 7.68 18.31 -2.71
CA ALA A 14 6.62 17.31 -2.78
C ALA A 14 5.26 17.85 -2.34
N ARG A 15 5.24 18.72 -1.32
CA ARG A 15 4.02 19.38 -0.84
C ARG A 15 3.49 20.39 -1.85
N GLU A 16 4.35 21.23 -2.40
CA GLU A 16 3.97 22.20 -3.44
C GLU A 16 3.37 21.50 -4.67
N LEU A 17 3.96 20.39 -5.09
CA LEU A 17 3.43 19.58 -6.18
C LEU A 17 2.03 19.03 -5.85
N LEU A 18 1.84 18.43 -4.67
CA LEU A 18 0.54 17.88 -4.29
C LEU A 18 -0.54 18.96 -4.20
N ASP A 19 -0.23 20.11 -3.60
CA ASP A 19 -1.15 21.25 -3.51
C ASP A 19 -1.55 21.76 -4.91
N LEU A 20 -0.59 21.83 -5.85
CA LEU A 20 -0.87 22.17 -7.25
C LEU A 20 -1.77 21.11 -7.91
N LEU A 21 -1.44 19.83 -7.80
CA LEU A 21 -2.19 18.75 -8.47
C LEU A 21 -3.62 18.64 -7.93
N GLN A 22 -3.85 18.88 -6.64
CA GLN A 22 -5.20 18.93 -6.07
C GLN A 22 -6.00 20.12 -6.62
N ARG A 23 -5.38 21.28 -6.82
CA ARG A 23 -6.04 22.41 -7.50
C ARG A 23 -6.37 22.07 -8.96
N VAL A 24 -5.45 21.44 -9.68
CA VAL A 24 -5.68 20.97 -11.06
C VAL A 24 -6.85 19.98 -11.09
N GLN A 25 -6.91 19.05 -10.14
CA GLN A 25 -8.01 18.10 -9.99
C GLN A 25 -9.36 18.81 -9.83
N SER A 26 -9.46 19.80 -8.93
CA SER A 26 -10.72 20.52 -8.69
C SER A 26 -11.16 21.38 -9.87
N GLU A 27 -10.24 22.09 -10.52
CA GLU A 27 -10.54 22.89 -11.72
C GLU A 27 -10.94 21.98 -12.90
N ALA A 28 -10.30 20.82 -13.04
CA ALA A 28 -10.68 19.80 -14.03
C ALA A 28 -12.10 19.27 -13.78
N LEU A 29 -12.46 18.96 -12.54
CA LEU A 29 -13.84 18.54 -12.21
C LEU A 29 -14.85 19.63 -12.61
N SER A 30 -14.53 20.89 -12.34
CA SER A 30 -15.43 22.00 -12.67
C SER A 30 -15.58 22.23 -14.17
N ALA A 31 -14.51 22.02 -14.96
CA ALA A 31 -14.52 22.25 -16.41
C ALA A 31 -15.07 21.06 -17.21
N LEU A 32 -14.74 19.84 -16.79
CA LEU A 32 -15.02 18.61 -17.54
C LEU A 32 -16.30 17.91 -17.05
N GLY A 33 -16.76 18.25 -15.85
CA GLY A 33 -17.90 17.61 -15.19
C GLY A 33 -17.53 16.26 -14.57
N PRO A 34 -18.50 15.63 -13.87
CA PRO A 34 -18.26 14.39 -13.12
C PRO A 34 -18.27 13.12 -13.99
N ALA A 35 -18.74 13.20 -15.24
CA ALA A 35 -18.75 12.07 -16.15
C ALA A 35 -17.30 11.69 -16.52
N ASP A 36 -16.95 10.41 -16.30
CA ASP A 36 -15.62 9.85 -16.53
C ASP A 36 -14.47 10.55 -15.78
N PHE A 37 -14.80 11.28 -14.71
CA PHE A 37 -13.81 11.97 -13.89
C PHE A 37 -13.14 11.01 -12.90
N ASP A 38 -11.83 10.84 -13.04
CA ASP A 38 -10.99 10.15 -12.07
C ASP A 38 -10.08 11.16 -11.35
N PRO A 39 -10.29 11.44 -10.05
CA PRO A 39 -9.41 12.35 -9.30
C PRO A 39 -7.95 11.87 -9.26
N LYS A 40 -7.71 10.55 -9.25
CA LYS A 40 -6.36 9.97 -9.22
C LYS A 40 -5.57 10.31 -10.48
N LEU A 41 -6.24 10.36 -11.65
CA LEU A 41 -5.61 10.70 -12.91
C LEU A 41 -4.81 12.00 -12.82
N TYR A 42 -5.41 13.03 -12.20
CA TYR A 42 -4.83 14.37 -12.11
C TYR A 42 -3.68 14.46 -11.10
N VAL A 43 -3.69 13.66 -10.03
CA VAL A 43 -2.57 13.63 -9.07
C VAL A 43 -1.44 12.69 -9.47
N ASP A 44 -1.63 11.90 -10.52
CA ASP A 44 -0.60 11.07 -11.14
C ASP A 44 0.12 11.78 -12.29
N LEU A 45 -0.27 13.01 -12.64
CA LEU A 45 0.34 13.78 -13.72
C LEU A 45 1.76 14.25 -13.35
N PRO A 46 2.81 13.79 -14.05
CA PRO A 46 4.15 14.33 -13.83
C PRO A 46 4.27 15.73 -14.45
N LEU A 47 5.01 16.64 -13.81
CA LEU A 47 5.24 17.98 -14.33
C LEU A 47 6.17 17.98 -15.56
N ALA A 48 5.69 18.53 -16.67
CA ALA A 48 6.52 18.81 -17.84
C ALA A 48 7.28 20.14 -17.68
N THR A 49 6.66 21.14 -17.04
CA THR A 49 7.27 22.44 -16.73
C THR A 49 7.71 22.54 -15.26
N SER A 50 8.11 23.73 -14.78
CA SER A 50 8.29 23.94 -13.33
C SER A 50 6.93 24.05 -12.63
N ALA A 51 6.87 23.69 -11.34
CA ALA A 51 5.66 23.79 -10.52
C ALA A 51 5.13 25.24 -10.49
N ARG A 52 6.03 26.23 -10.36
CA ARG A 52 5.68 27.65 -10.42
C ARG A 52 5.01 28.04 -11.75
N ALA A 53 5.60 27.67 -12.89
CA ALA A 53 5.02 28.01 -14.20
C ALA A 53 3.64 27.37 -14.40
N ALA A 54 3.47 26.12 -13.94
CA ALA A 54 2.18 25.44 -14.00
C ALA A 54 1.14 26.07 -13.03
N SER A 55 1.56 26.49 -11.84
CA SER A 55 0.68 27.17 -10.87
C SER A 55 0.23 28.55 -11.36
N ASP A 56 1.16 29.34 -11.89
CA ASP A 56 0.89 30.68 -12.43
C ASP A 56 -0.06 30.59 -13.64
N ALA A 57 0.16 29.62 -14.53
CA ALA A 57 -0.72 29.38 -15.67
C ALA A 57 -2.13 28.92 -15.25
N LEU A 58 -2.25 28.06 -14.24
CA LEU A 58 -3.56 27.66 -13.69
C LEU A 58 -4.30 28.86 -13.09
N ALA A 59 -3.58 29.72 -12.36
CA ALA A 59 -4.16 30.91 -11.74
C ALA A 59 -4.65 31.94 -12.76
N ALA A 60 -4.09 31.94 -13.96
CA ALA A 60 -4.47 32.83 -15.06
C ALA A 60 -5.69 32.34 -15.87
N LEU A 61 -6.14 31.10 -15.67
CA LEU A 61 -7.35 30.59 -16.33
C LEU A 61 -8.62 31.26 -15.77
N PRO A 62 -9.69 31.40 -16.58
CA PRO A 62 -11.01 31.76 -16.08
C PRO A 62 -11.50 30.78 -15.00
N ARG A 63 -12.42 31.23 -14.13
CA ARG A 63 -13.03 30.38 -13.10
C ARG A 63 -14.55 30.35 -13.24
N PRO A 64 -15.16 29.21 -13.63
CA PRO A 64 -14.50 27.97 -14.03
C PRO A 64 -13.84 28.08 -15.43
N PRO A 65 -12.77 27.33 -15.71
CA PRO A 65 -12.23 27.26 -17.06
C PRO A 65 -13.16 26.45 -17.98
N SER A 66 -13.12 26.74 -19.28
CA SER A 66 -13.76 25.88 -20.28
C SER A 66 -13.00 24.56 -20.42
N ARG A 67 -13.68 23.53 -20.95
CA ARG A 67 -13.07 22.23 -21.29
C ARG A 67 -11.78 22.39 -22.11
N ALA A 68 -11.84 23.19 -23.18
CA ALA A 68 -10.71 23.39 -24.08
C ALA A 68 -9.53 24.09 -23.40
N GLU A 69 -9.79 25.07 -22.53
CA GLU A 69 -8.74 25.75 -21.76
C GLU A 69 -8.06 24.79 -20.78
N MET A 70 -8.85 23.95 -20.10
CA MET A 70 -8.30 22.99 -19.14
C MET A 70 -7.49 21.89 -19.83
N GLU A 71 -7.98 21.34 -20.94
CA GLU A 71 -7.26 20.35 -21.75
C GLU A 71 -5.95 20.93 -22.30
N ALA A 72 -5.97 22.16 -22.81
CA ALA A 72 -4.76 22.84 -23.29
C ALA A 72 -3.75 23.12 -22.15
N TYR A 73 -4.24 23.50 -20.97
CA TYR A 73 -3.41 23.69 -19.78
C TYR A 73 -2.70 22.39 -19.38
N VAL A 74 -3.45 21.28 -19.26
CA VAL A 74 -2.89 19.98 -18.89
C VAL A 74 -1.86 19.52 -19.92
N ALA A 75 -2.19 19.58 -21.22
CA ALA A 75 -1.30 19.17 -22.30
C ALA A 75 0.00 19.97 -22.35
N ARG A 76 0.00 21.23 -21.91
CA ARG A 76 1.18 22.10 -21.93
C ARG A 76 2.08 21.90 -20.71
N HIS A 77 1.51 21.66 -19.53
CA HIS A 77 2.24 21.72 -18.26
C HIS A 77 2.55 20.35 -17.65
N PHE A 78 1.91 19.29 -18.12
CA PHE A 78 2.03 17.95 -17.57
C PHE A 78 2.33 16.90 -18.65
N GLY A 79 3.02 15.83 -18.25
CA GLY A 79 3.08 14.60 -19.02
C GLY A 79 1.83 13.75 -18.79
N ALA A 80 1.66 12.70 -19.61
CA ALA A 80 0.57 11.75 -19.39
C ALA A 80 0.76 11.02 -18.05
N ALA A 81 -0.31 10.81 -17.30
CA ALA A 81 -0.26 9.95 -16.12
C ALA A 81 0.29 8.57 -16.52
N GLY A 82 1.20 8.01 -15.72
CA GLY A 82 1.88 6.75 -16.04
C GLY A 82 3.08 6.88 -16.98
N SER A 83 3.37 8.06 -17.54
CA SER A 83 4.63 8.29 -18.29
C SER A 83 5.88 8.28 -17.41
N ASP A 84 5.69 8.28 -16.09
CA ASP A 84 6.70 8.05 -15.05
C ASP A 84 7.03 6.56 -14.83
N LEU A 85 6.35 5.65 -15.54
CA LEU A 85 6.68 4.24 -15.66
C LEU A 85 7.08 3.88 -17.10
N VAL A 86 8.03 2.96 -17.23
CA VAL A 86 8.41 2.33 -18.51
C VAL A 86 8.11 0.83 -18.46
N ALA A 87 7.81 0.24 -19.61
CA ALA A 87 7.73 -1.22 -19.74
C ALA A 87 9.06 -1.86 -19.31
N ALA A 88 8.98 -3.02 -18.66
CA ALA A 88 10.15 -3.79 -18.27
C ALA A 88 9.96 -5.25 -18.69
N ASP A 89 11.00 -5.85 -19.26
CA ASP A 89 11.01 -7.29 -19.50
C ASP A 89 11.45 -8.00 -18.21
N PRO A 90 10.62 -8.87 -17.62
CA PRO A 90 11.03 -9.64 -16.45
C PRO A 90 12.18 -10.59 -16.82
N PRO A 91 13.28 -10.62 -16.04
CA PRO A 91 14.51 -11.34 -16.41
C PRO A 91 14.35 -12.85 -16.51
N ASP A 92 13.32 -13.41 -15.87
CA ASP A 92 13.05 -14.83 -15.72
C ASP A 92 11.70 -15.24 -16.33
N PHE A 93 11.10 -14.39 -17.17
CA PHE A 93 9.89 -14.74 -17.90
C PHE A 93 10.18 -15.76 -19.00
N ALA A 94 9.37 -16.83 -19.05
CA ALA A 94 9.39 -17.82 -20.11
C ALA A 94 7.94 -18.07 -20.57
N PRO A 95 7.60 -17.94 -21.87
CA PRO A 95 6.22 -18.06 -22.35
C PRO A 95 5.50 -19.33 -21.89
N GLU A 96 6.24 -20.44 -21.76
CA GLU A 96 5.77 -21.66 -21.12
C GLU A 96 6.59 -21.93 -19.85
N PRO A 97 6.09 -21.56 -18.65
CA PRO A 97 6.82 -21.74 -17.42
C PRO A 97 6.95 -23.23 -17.05
N PRO A 98 8.13 -23.69 -16.59
CA PRO A 98 8.31 -25.08 -16.20
C PRO A 98 7.53 -25.42 -14.91
N GLY A 99 7.28 -26.71 -14.70
CA GLY A 99 6.64 -27.20 -13.47
C GLY A 99 5.21 -27.69 -13.70
N PHE A 100 4.22 -27.04 -13.07
CA PHE A 100 2.85 -27.57 -13.09
C PHE A 100 2.13 -27.33 -14.42
N LEU A 101 2.40 -26.21 -15.08
CA LEU A 101 1.59 -25.71 -16.19
C LEU A 101 1.68 -26.60 -17.46
N PRO A 102 2.85 -27.16 -17.83
CA PRO A 102 2.93 -28.16 -18.91
C PRO A 102 2.25 -29.49 -18.59
N ARG A 103 1.97 -29.77 -17.31
CA ARG A 103 1.31 -31.01 -16.84
C ARG A 103 -0.21 -30.89 -16.72
N VAL A 104 -0.78 -29.72 -17.02
CA VAL A 104 -2.24 -29.52 -17.01
C VAL A 104 -2.83 -30.22 -18.23
N GLU A 105 -3.54 -31.34 -18.00
CA GLU A 105 -4.11 -32.17 -19.06
C GLU A 105 -5.30 -31.51 -19.78
N ASN A 106 -6.13 -30.78 -19.02
CA ASN A 106 -7.25 -30.04 -19.60
C ASN A 106 -6.72 -28.86 -20.45
N ARG A 107 -6.95 -28.93 -21.76
CA ARG A 107 -6.42 -27.96 -22.73
C ARG A 107 -6.92 -26.53 -22.51
N GLU A 108 -8.20 -26.37 -22.17
CA GLU A 108 -8.80 -25.05 -21.93
C GLU A 108 -8.23 -24.41 -20.66
N ALA A 109 -8.13 -25.18 -19.58
CA ALA A 109 -7.52 -24.71 -18.34
C ALA A 109 -6.03 -24.35 -18.54
N ARG A 110 -5.29 -25.12 -19.35
CA ARG A 110 -3.91 -24.80 -19.70
C ARG A 110 -3.80 -23.53 -20.52
N ALA A 111 -4.66 -23.36 -21.54
CA ALA A 111 -4.67 -22.16 -22.37
C ALA A 111 -4.96 -20.91 -21.53
N TRP A 112 -6.00 -20.95 -20.69
CA TRP A 112 -6.31 -19.87 -19.75
C TRP A 112 -5.14 -19.57 -18.78
N ALA A 113 -4.48 -20.60 -18.25
CA ALA A 113 -3.34 -20.40 -17.37
C ALA A 113 -2.13 -19.75 -18.08
N LEU A 114 -1.92 -20.04 -19.37
CA LEU A 114 -0.91 -19.37 -20.20
C LEU A 114 -1.27 -17.90 -20.44
N GLU A 115 -2.55 -17.58 -20.67
CA GLU A 115 -3.01 -16.20 -20.79
C GLU A 115 -2.76 -15.42 -19.50
N VAL A 116 -3.12 -15.98 -18.34
CA VAL A 116 -2.83 -15.36 -17.03
C VAL A 116 -1.32 -15.20 -16.81
N HIS A 117 -0.52 -16.19 -17.19
CA HIS A 117 0.94 -16.11 -17.08
C HIS A 117 1.54 -15.00 -17.96
N ALA A 118 1.04 -14.83 -19.19
CA ALA A 118 1.51 -13.80 -20.11
C ALA A 118 1.32 -12.37 -19.55
N LEU A 119 0.29 -12.15 -18.71
CA LEU A 119 0.06 -10.87 -18.05
C LEU A 119 1.23 -10.41 -17.18
N TRP A 120 2.08 -11.31 -16.67
CA TRP A 120 3.27 -10.89 -15.91
C TRP A 120 4.21 -10.03 -16.74
N LYS A 121 4.38 -10.36 -18.02
CA LYS A 121 5.16 -9.54 -18.95
C LYS A 121 4.45 -8.22 -19.24
N ASP A 122 3.14 -8.26 -19.48
CA ASP A 122 2.36 -7.08 -19.83
C ASP A 122 2.20 -6.07 -18.69
N LEU A 123 2.27 -6.52 -17.44
CA LEU A 123 2.13 -5.71 -16.23
C LEU A 123 3.49 -5.34 -15.61
N ALA A 124 4.59 -5.89 -16.11
CA ALA A 124 5.93 -5.56 -15.62
C ALA A 124 6.34 -4.15 -16.06
N ARG A 125 6.76 -3.36 -15.08
CA ARG A 125 7.15 -1.96 -15.26
C ARG A 125 8.45 -1.68 -14.51
N ARG A 126 9.07 -0.57 -14.83
CA ARG A 126 10.12 0.06 -14.03
C ARG A 126 9.82 1.54 -13.88
N VAL A 127 10.19 2.11 -12.74
CA VAL A 127 10.14 3.56 -12.56
C VAL A 127 11.10 4.23 -13.54
N ALA A 128 10.64 5.23 -14.27
CA ALA A 128 11.44 5.92 -15.27
C ALA A 128 12.63 6.64 -14.59
N PRO A 129 13.83 6.68 -15.21
CA PRO A 129 14.99 7.35 -14.62
C PRO A 129 14.76 8.84 -14.28
N ALA A 130 13.87 9.50 -15.03
CA ALA A 130 13.50 10.89 -14.80
C ALA A 130 12.90 11.13 -13.40
N VAL A 131 12.22 10.14 -12.81
CA VAL A 131 11.64 10.23 -11.47
C VAL A 131 12.72 10.39 -10.42
N ALA A 132 13.83 9.64 -10.54
CA ALA A 132 14.96 9.79 -9.62
C ALA A 132 15.78 11.07 -9.91
N ALA A 133 15.81 11.52 -11.16
CA ALA A 133 16.56 12.71 -11.55
C ALA A 133 15.87 14.02 -11.12
N ARG A 134 14.53 14.05 -11.05
CA ARG A 134 13.73 15.22 -10.66
C ARG A 134 12.52 14.83 -9.82
N PRO A 135 12.71 14.29 -8.61
CA PRO A 135 11.61 13.78 -7.77
C PRO A 135 10.54 14.83 -7.44
N GLU A 136 10.89 16.12 -7.44
CA GLU A 136 9.96 17.24 -7.21
C GLU A 136 8.87 17.39 -8.28
N ARG A 137 9.00 16.68 -9.42
CA ARG A 137 8.04 16.69 -10.52
C ARG A 137 7.10 15.50 -10.57
N HIS A 138 7.28 14.54 -9.67
CA HIS A 138 6.58 13.27 -9.71
C HIS A 138 5.97 12.97 -8.35
N THR A 139 4.72 12.50 -8.36
CA THR A 139 4.18 11.84 -7.17
C THR A 139 4.70 10.42 -7.05
N LEU A 140 5.06 9.74 -8.15
CA LEU A 140 5.67 8.41 -8.11
C LEU A 140 7.03 8.46 -7.44
N LEU A 141 7.29 7.53 -6.53
CA LEU A 141 8.55 7.43 -5.82
C LEU A 141 9.56 6.57 -6.60
N PRO A 142 10.85 6.91 -6.58
CA PRO A 142 11.88 6.09 -7.19
C PRO A 142 11.97 4.73 -6.50
N LEU A 143 12.13 3.66 -7.29
CA LEU A 143 12.29 2.29 -6.80
C LEU A 143 13.53 1.65 -7.45
N PRO A 144 14.30 0.82 -6.72
CA PRO A 144 15.55 0.25 -7.22
C PRO A 144 15.35 -0.82 -8.33
N GLY A 145 14.24 -1.56 -8.29
CA GLY A 145 13.95 -2.69 -9.17
C GLY A 145 12.68 -2.53 -10.02
N GLY A 146 12.42 -3.53 -10.85
CA GLY A 146 11.15 -3.66 -11.57
C GLY A 146 9.98 -3.92 -10.62
N VAL A 147 8.79 -3.54 -11.04
CA VAL A 147 7.51 -3.78 -10.35
C VAL A 147 6.56 -4.52 -11.27
N VAL A 148 5.55 -5.14 -10.69
CA VAL A 148 4.36 -5.58 -11.42
C VAL A 148 3.21 -4.75 -10.85
N VAL A 149 2.53 -4.01 -11.72
CA VAL A 149 1.39 -3.16 -11.31
C VAL A 149 0.08 -3.95 -11.38
N PRO A 150 -0.94 -3.63 -10.55
CA PRO A 150 -2.26 -4.28 -10.66
C PRO A 150 -2.93 -4.06 -12.02
N GLY A 151 -2.68 -2.90 -12.65
CA GLY A 151 -3.15 -2.57 -14.00
C GLY A 151 -4.08 -1.36 -14.05
N SER A 152 -4.34 -0.87 -15.27
CA SER A 152 -5.24 0.26 -15.55
C SER A 152 -4.84 1.56 -14.83
N ARG A 153 -5.65 2.07 -13.90
CA ARG A 153 -5.40 3.29 -13.12
C ARG A 153 -4.38 3.09 -11.98
N PHE A 154 -4.12 1.83 -11.59
CA PHE A 154 -3.15 1.49 -10.54
C PHE A 154 -1.78 1.34 -11.18
N ARG A 155 -1.00 2.42 -11.12
CA ARG A 155 0.26 2.61 -11.86
C ARG A 155 1.45 2.76 -10.90
N GLU A 156 1.39 2.06 -9.80
CA GLU A 156 2.44 1.94 -8.80
C GLU A 156 2.37 0.54 -8.19
N VAL A 157 3.44 0.14 -7.50
CA VAL A 157 3.39 -1.04 -6.64
C VAL A 157 2.45 -0.74 -5.46
N TYR A 158 1.55 -1.66 -5.17
CA TYR A 158 0.70 -1.67 -3.98
C TYR A 158 1.15 -2.77 -3.02
N TYR A 159 1.11 -2.49 -1.72
CA TYR A 159 1.76 -3.34 -0.74
C TYR A 159 1.11 -4.73 -0.66
N TRP A 160 -0.15 -4.83 -0.25
CA TRP A 160 -0.75 -6.14 0.01
C TRP A 160 -1.02 -6.94 -1.27
N ASP A 161 -1.34 -6.27 -2.39
CA ASP A 161 -1.48 -6.86 -3.72
C ASP A 161 -0.21 -7.60 -4.16
N SER A 162 0.96 -7.03 -3.82
CA SER A 162 2.26 -7.62 -4.13
C SER A 162 2.43 -9.02 -3.55
N TYR A 163 1.71 -9.37 -2.47
CA TYR A 163 1.78 -10.71 -1.90
C TYR A 163 1.22 -11.73 -2.89
N TRP A 164 0.04 -11.46 -3.43
CA TRP A 164 -0.63 -12.34 -4.39
C TRP A 164 0.12 -12.40 -5.72
N VAL A 165 0.65 -11.26 -6.17
CA VAL A 165 1.55 -11.20 -7.32
C VAL A 165 2.77 -12.09 -7.12
N ILE A 166 3.49 -11.94 -5.98
CA ILE A 166 4.66 -12.77 -5.67
C ILE A 166 4.28 -14.25 -5.64
N ARG A 167 3.16 -14.62 -5.02
CA ARG A 167 2.68 -16.02 -5.02
C ARG A 167 2.48 -16.55 -6.45
N GLY A 168 1.88 -15.75 -7.33
CA GLY A 168 1.71 -16.10 -8.75
C GLY A 168 3.02 -16.21 -9.53
N LEU A 169 3.97 -15.31 -9.27
CA LEU A 169 5.31 -15.34 -9.86
C LEU A 169 6.10 -16.58 -9.42
N LEU A 170 6.04 -16.95 -8.15
CA LEU A 170 6.70 -18.17 -7.63
C LEU A 170 6.13 -19.45 -8.27
N VAL A 171 4.82 -19.49 -8.50
CA VAL A 171 4.15 -20.56 -9.25
C VAL A 171 4.62 -20.60 -10.70
N SER A 172 4.84 -19.43 -11.30
CA SER A 172 5.38 -19.22 -12.65
C SER A 172 6.90 -19.38 -12.76
N LYS A 173 7.60 -19.74 -11.67
CA LYS A 173 9.08 -19.87 -11.61
C LYS A 173 9.86 -18.58 -11.85
N MET A 174 9.21 -17.44 -11.64
CA MET A 174 9.79 -16.10 -11.80
C MET A 174 10.34 -15.58 -10.45
N TYR A 175 11.39 -16.24 -9.95
CA TYR A 175 11.96 -15.99 -8.62
C TYR A 175 12.70 -14.66 -8.48
N ASP A 176 13.40 -14.22 -9.53
CA ASP A 176 14.15 -12.95 -9.55
C ASP A 176 13.21 -11.76 -9.68
N THR A 177 12.14 -11.90 -10.47
CA THR A 177 11.06 -10.90 -10.52
C THR A 177 10.38 -10.77 -9.15
N ALA A 178 10.03 -11.89 -8.50
CA ALA A 178 9.49 -11.87 -7.14
C ALA A 178 10.43 -11.21 -6.12
N LYS A 179 11.74 -11.52 -6.16
CA LYS A 179 12.76 -10.84 -5.34
C LYS A 179 12.85 -9.35 -5.64
N GLY A 180 12.74 -8.93 -6.91
CA GLY A 180 12.75 -7.53 -7.32
C GLY A 180 11.63 -6.72 -6.66
N ILE A 181 10.39 -7.25 -6.67
CA ILE A 181 9.24 -6.62 -6.02
C ILE A 181 9.47 -6.51 -4.51
N ALA A 182 9.88 -7.60 -3.86
CA ALA A 182 10.14 -7.58 -2.42
C ALA A 182 11.25 -6.58 -2.02
N ARG A 183 12.31 -6.44 -2.84
CA ARG A 183 13.36 -5.43 -2.64
C ARG A 183 12.83 -4.00 -2.71
N ASN A 184 11.87 -3.73 -3.59
CA ASN A 184 11.23 -2.41 -3.66
C ASN A 184 10.45 -2.10 -2.37
N LEU A 185 9.73 -3.07 -1.81
CA LEU A 185 9.01 -2.89 -0.55
C LEU A 185 9.96 -2.72 0.64
N VAL A 186 11.06 -3.49 0.69
CA VAL A 186 12.13 -3.32 1.69
C VAL A 186 12.75 -1.92 1.60
N TYR A 187 13.01 -1.42 0.39
CA TYR A 187 13.50 -0.06 0.17
C TYR A 187 12.54 1.00 0.76
N LEU A 188 11.22 0.81 0.62
CA LEU A 188 10.24 1.70 1.24
C LEU A 188 10.31 1.65 2.77
N VAL A 189 10.50 0.47 3.38
CA VAL A 189 10.71 0.36 4.83
C VAL A 189 12.00 1.06 5.27
N GLU A 190 13.09 0.91 4.52
CA GLU A 190 14.35 1.58 4.82
C GLU A 190 14.20 3.10 4.81
N LYS A 191 13.47 3.65 3.84
CA LYS A 191 13.27 5.08 3.66
C LYS A 191 12.19 5.70 4.55
N TYR A 192 11.06 5.03 4.73
CA TYR A 192 9.86 5.55 5.40
C TYR A 192 9.53 4.86 6.73
N SER A 193 10.26 3.79 7.09
CA SER A 193 10.08 2.96 8.29
C SER A 193 8.94 1.94 8.26
N PHE A 194 8.15 1.95 7.19
CA PHE A 194 7.09 0.97 6.92
C PHE A 194 6.88 0.88 5.40
N VAL A 195 6.18 -0.16 4.95
CA VAL A 195 5.80 -0.26 3.54
C VAL A 195 4.60 0.67 3.29
N LEU A 196 4.71 1.56 2.32
CA LEU A 196 3.62 2.47 1.97
C LEU A 196 2.47 1.72 1.30
N ASN A 197 1.24 2.24 1.41
CA ASN A 197 0.07 1.72 0.66
C ASN A 197 0.40 1.48 -0.82
N GLY A 198 0.97 2.49 -1.47
CA GLY A 198 1.65 2.37 -2.75
C GLY A 198 2.83 3.33 -2.86
N ALA A 199 3.65 3.17 -3.90
CA ALA A 199 4.88 3.96 -4.08
C ALA A 199 4.62 5.38 -4.64
N ARG A 200 3.71 6.14 -4.02
CA ARG A 200 3.43 7.55 -4.34
C ARG A 200 3.61 8.44 -3.11
N SER A 201 4.01 9.69 -3.30
CA SER A 201 4.25 10.66 -2.22
C SER A 201 3.02 10.90 -1.34
N TYR A 202 1.81 10.91 -1.92
CA TYR A 202 0.56 11.04 -1.16
C TYR A 202 0.16 9.79 -0.35
N TYR A 203 0.92 8.69 -0.46
CA TYR A 203 0.78 7.49 0.37
C TYR A 203 1.79 7.43 1.52
N THR A 204 2.70 8.39 1.70
CA THR A 204 3.70 8.37 2.79
C THR A 204 3.11 8.55 4.19
N ASN A 205 1.79 8.71 4.31
CA ASN A 205 1.06 8.84 5.57
C ASN A 205 0.38 7.54 6.03
N ARG A 206 0.37 6.48 5.21
CA ARG A 206 -0.36 5.24 5.52
C ARG A 206 0.25 4.00 4.88
N SER A 207 0.05 2.88 5.55
CA SER A 207 0.49 1.55 5.13
C SER A 207 -0.62 0.79 4.36
N GLN A 208 -0.52 -0.52 4.34
CA GLN A 208 -1.51 -1.51 3.92
C GLN A 208 -1.31 -2.82 4.71
N PRO A 209 -2.21 -3.82 4.62
CA PRO A 209 -2.06 -5.08 5.37
C PRO A 209 -0.64 -5.69 5.34
N PRO A 210 -0.03 -5.96 6.50
CA PRO A 210 1.40 -6.28 6.57
C PRO A 210 1.72 -7.70 6.14
N LEU A 211 2.22 -7.84 4.91
CA LEU A 211 2.51 -9.13 4.26
C LEU A 211 3.99 -9.29 3.84
N LEU A 212 4.85 -8.30 4.06
CA LEU A 212 6.24 -8.30 3.57
C LEU A 212 7.04 -9.51 4.10
N SER A 213 7.00 -9.78 5.39
CA SER A 213 7.73 -10.93 5.99
C SER A 213 7.34 -12.25 5.32
N SER A 214 6.07 -12.38 4.95
CA SER A 214 5.53 -13.59 4.33
C SER A 214 5.89 -13.68 2.86
N MET A 215 5.98 -12.56 2.15
CA MET A 215 6.58 -12.51 0.81
C MET A 215 8.03 -13.02 0.85
N ILE A 216 8.84 -12.52 1.79
CA ILE A 216 10.23 -12.95 1.98
C ILE A 216 10.29 -14.44 2.32
N LEU A 217 9.40 -14.94 3.16
CA LEU A 217 9.40 -16.35 3.57
C LEU A 217 9.09 -17.27 2.39
N GLU A 218 8.10 -16.92 1.57
CA GLU A 218 7.73 -17.72 0.40
C GLU A 218 8.84 -17.69 -0.67
N ILE A 219 9.50 -16.54 -0.87
CA ILE A 219 10.68 -16.44 -1.72
C ILE A 219 11.82 -17.32 -1.18
N TYR A 220 12.10 -17.27 0.13
CA TYR A 220 13.14 -18.08 0.75
C TYR A 220 12.84 -19.58 0.60
N LYS A 221 11.61 -20.02 0.86
CA LYS A 221 11.22 -21.44 0.66
C LYS A 221 11.41 -21.91 -0.77
N ALA A 222 11.19 -21.03 -1.75
CA ALA A 222 11.33 -21.35 -3.16
C ALA A 222 12.79 -21.36 -3.64
N THR A 223 13.69 -20.59 -3.00
CA THR A 223 15.03 -20.29 -3.52
C THR A 223 16.18 -20.71 -2.63
N GLY A 224 15.96 -20.87 -1.31
CA GLY A 224 17.01 -21.08 -0.32
C GLY A 224 17.95 -19.88 -0.10
N ASP A 225 17.61 -18.69 -0.61
CA ASP A 225 18.47 -17.50 -0.61
C ASP A 225 18.58 -16.87 0.80
N LEU A 226 19.41 -17.48 1.65
CA LEU A 226 19.65 -17.05 3.03
C LEU A 226 20.34 -15.68 3.10
N ASP A 227 21.17 -15.35 2.11
CA ASP A 227 21.82 -14.03 2.02
C ASP A 227 20.79 -12.92 1.81
N PHE A 228 19.74 -13.17 1.01
CA PHE A 228 18.62 -12.25 0.88
C PHE A 228 17.89 -12.06 2.20
N VAL A 229 17.57 -13.15 2.91
CA VAL A 229 16.97 -13.09 4.25
C VAL A 229 17.83 -12.25 5.21
N LYS A 230 19.14 -12.51 5.28
CA LYS A 230 20.07 -11.78 6.14
C LYS A 230 20.08 -10.28 5.85
N ARG A 231 20.02 -9.89 4.57
CA ARG A 231 19.99 -8.48 4.17
C ARG A 231 18.69 -7.76 4.57
N VAL A 232 17.55 -8.41 4.41
CA VAL A 232 16.23 -7.76 4.62
C VAL A 232 15.72 -7.85 6.06
N PHE A 233 16.29 -8.74 6.87
CA PHE A 233 15.84 -8.99 8.23
C PHE A 233 15.74 -7.73 9.12
N PRO A 234 16.70 -6.79 9.11
CA PRO A 234 16.58 -5.54 9.86
C PRO A 234 15.35 -4.70 9.47
N SER A 235 14.99 -4.70 8.19
CA SER A 235 13.82 -3.97 7.69
C SER A 235 12.52 -4.61 8.18
N LEU A 236 12.44 -5.94 8.30
CA LEU A 236 11.28 -6.61 8.89
C LEU A 236 11.07 -6.23 10.36
N LEU A 237 12.16 -6.11 11.14
CA LEU A 237 12.09 -5.63 12.53
C LEU A 237 11.62 -4.17 12.60
N LYS A 238 12.05 -3.33 11.64
CA LYS A 238 11.66 -1.93 11.54
C LYS A 238 10.17 -1.79 11.25
N GLU A 239 9.65 -2.56 10.29
CA GLU A 239 8.22 -2.57 9.97
C GLU A 239 7.37 -3.08 11.14
N HIS A 240 7.80 -4.15 11.81
CA HIS A 240 7.11 -4.61 13.02
C HIS A 240 7.03 -3.49 14.08
N SER A 241 8.12 -2.75 14.28
CA SER A 241 8.16 -1.63 15.24
C SER A 241 7.19 -0.51 14.87
N PHE A 242 6.91 -0.29 13.58
CA PHE A 242 5.86 0.63 13.14
C PHE A 242 4.47 0.15 13.57
N TRP A 243 4.13 -1.12 13.29
CA TRP A 243 2.80 -1.66 13.64
C TRP A 243 2.56 -1.81 15.14
N THR A 244 3.62 -1.98 15.94
CA THR A 244 3.54 -1.99 17.41
C THR A 244 3.88 -0.64 18.05
N SER A 245 3.92 0.44 17.27
CA SER A 245 4.12 1.78 17.81
C SER A 245 2.90 2.27 18.60
N GLU A 246 3.06 3.32 19.40
CA GLU A 246 2.00 3.89 20.24
C GLU A 246 0.72 4.25 19.47
N VAL A 247 0.86 4.69 18.21
CA VAL A 247 -0.27 5.10 17.37
C VAL A 247 -1.16 3.90 17.00
N HIS A 248 -0.53 2.78 16.63
CA HIS A 248 -1.23 1.58 16.18
C HIS A 248 -1.57 0.62 17.32
N ASN A 249 -0.82 0.64 18.41
CA ASN A 249 -1.01 -0.24 19.55
C ASN A 249 -2.17 0.22 20.44
N VAL A 250 -3.08 -0.70 20.75
CA VAL A 250 -4.21 -0.50 21.66
C VAL A 250 -4.08 -1.49 22.81
N ALA A 251 -3.95 -0.95 24.02
CA ALA A 251 -3.97 -1.74 25.25
C ALA A 251 -5.42 -1.92 25.73
N ILE A 252 -5.86 -3.16 25.91
CA ILE A 252 -7.22 -3.51 26.33
C ILE A 252 -7.15 -4.49 27.49
N MET A 253 -7.99 -4.28 28.50
CA MET A 253 -8.09 -5.17 29.65
C MET A 253 -9.20 -6.19 29.43
N ASP A 254 -8.90 -7.47 29.63
CA ASP A 254 -9.90 -8.53 29.56
C ASP A 254 -10.71 -8.65 30.86
N LYS A 255 -11.71 -9.54 30.85
CA LYS A 255 -12.57 -9.82 32.01
C LYS A 255 -11.83 -10.39 33.23
N HIS A 256 -10.58 -10.82 33.07
CA HIS A 256 -9.72 -11.34 34.13
C HIS A 256 -8.73 -10.29 34.66
N GLY A 257 -8.80 -9.05 34.17
CA GLY A 257 -7.88 -7.97 34.54
C GLY A 257 -6.52 -8.04 33.84
N GLN A 258 -6.35 -8.93 32.85
CA GLN A 258 -5.12 -9.01 32.08
C GLN A 258 -5.14 -7.98 30.94
N VAL A 259 -4.06 -7.21 30.82
CA VAL A 259 -3.90 -6.24 29.73
C VAL A 259 -3.26 -6.93 28.53
N HIS A 260 -3.92 -6.80 27.39
CA HIS A 260 -3.51 -7.30 26.08
C HIS A 260 -3.22 -6.14 25.14
N ASN A 261 -2.32 -6.36 24.18
CA ASN A 261 -1.96 -5.38 23.17
C ASN A 261 -2.37 -5.88 21.78
N LEU A 262 -3.22 -5.14 21.09
CA LEU A 262 -3.65 -5.39 19.72
C LEU A 262 -3.35 -4.17 18.84
N CYS A 263 -3.27 -4.37 17.53
CA CYS A 263 -3.02 -3.30 16.56
C CYS A 263 -4.33 -2.82 15.93
N ARG A 264 -4.36 -1.56 15.51
CA ARG A 264 -5.41 -0.96 14.67
C ARG A 264 -4.81 -0.27 13.44
N TYR A 265 -5.64 -0.11 12.41
CA TYR A 265 -5.33 0.80 11.31
C TYR A 265 -5.50 2.25 11.79
N GLN A 266 -4.50 3.08 11.52
CA GLN A 266 -4.49 4.48 11.90
C GLN A 266 -3.54 5.27 10.99
N ALA A 267 -4.08 5.76 9.88
CA ALA A 267 -3.34 6.58 8.94
C ALA A 267 -3.00 7.95 9.54
N MET A 268 -1.81 8.47 9.26
CA MET A 268 -1.35 9.77 9.74
C MET A 268 -1.82 10.91 8.82
N TRP A 269 -3.12 10.97 8.54
CA TRP A 269 -3.72 11.93 7.61
C TRP A 269 -5.14 12.32 8.05
N ASN A 270 -5.46 13.61 8.04
CA ASN A 270 -6.76 14.15 8.45
C ASN A 270 -7.32 15.20 7.46
N LYS A 271 -6.89 15.13 6.21
CA LYS A 271 -7.31 15.99 5.10
C LYS A 271 -7.93 15.13 3.99
N PRO A 272 -8.60 15.70 2.98
CA PRO A 272 -8.99 14.95 1.80
C PRO A 272 -7.77 14.18 1.23
N ARG A 273 -7.94 12.91 0.88
CA ARG A 273 -6.84 12.12 0.30
C ARG A 273 -6.54 12.67 -1.09
N PRO A 274 -5.30 13.02 -1.45
CA PRO A 274 -5.01 13.64 -2.74
C PRO A 274 -5.58 12.88 -3.95
N GLU A 275 -5.50 11.54 -3.94
CA GLU A 275 -6.03 10.70 -5.02
C GLU A 275 -7.56 10.62 -5.11
N SER A 276 -8.28 11.23 -4.17
CA SER A 276 -9.74 11.23 -4.08
C SER A 276 -10.28 12.52 -3.45
N ALA A 277 -9.55 13.64 -3.55
CA ALA A 277 -9.81 14.80 -2.69
C ALA A 277 -11.20 15.39 -2.94
N THR A 278 -11.57 15.58 -4.20
CA THR A 278 -12.93 16.02 -4.60
C THR A 278 -14.06 15.10 -4.09
N ILE A 279 -13.83 13.79 -4.04
CA ILE A 279 -14.81 12.81 -3.52
C ILE A 279 -14.90 12.90 -2.00
N ASP A 280 -13.75 12.94 -1.32
CA ASP A 280 -13.69 13.05 0.14
C ASP A 280 -14.32 14.37 0.62
N GLU A 281 -14.06 15.48 -0.09
CA GLU A 281 -14.67 16.80 0.18
C GLU A 281 -16.19 16.79 -0.03
N GLN A 282 -16.68 16.15 -1.09
CA GLN A 282 -18.12 15.98 -1.33
C GLN A 282 -18.77 15.14 -0.22
N LEU A 283 -18.12 14.08 0.25
CA LEU A 283 -18.62 13.29 1.38
C LEU A 283 -18.70 14.15 2.65
N ALA A 284 -17.65 14.92 2.92
CA ALA A 284 -17.54 15.78 4.09
C ALA A 284 -18.44 17.02 4.03
N SER A 285 -18.98 17.39 2.86
CA SER A 285 -19.91 18.52 2.71
C SER A 285 -21.22 18.34 3.47
N LYS A 286 -21.54 17.09 3.87
CA LYS A 286 -22.68 16.75 4.73
C LYS A 286 -22.47 17.15 6.20
N LEU A 287 -21.25 17.52 6.58
CA LEU A 287 -20.87 17.83 7.96
C LEU A 287 -20.73 19.34 8.17
N ASN A 288 -21.15 19.79 9.35
CA ASN A 288 -21.32 21.21 9.66
C ASN A 288 -20.07 21.91 10.24
N SER A 289 -18.99 21.19 10.58
CA SER A 289 -17.79 21.80 11.16
C SER A 289 -16.50 21.20 10.63
N GLU A 290 -15.45 22.02 10.51
CA GLU A 290 -14.14 21.56 10.06
C GLU A 290 -13.58 20.45 10.97
N ALA A 291 -13.79 20.56 12.28
CA ALA A 291 -13.35 19.52 13.22
C ALA A 291 -14.02 18.15 12.99
N THR A 292 -15.28 18.10 12.53
CA THR A 292 -15.91 16.82 12.18
C THR A 292 -15.48 16.32 10.80
N LYS A 293 -15.20 17.23 9.86
CA LYS A 293 -14.61 16.87 8.56
C LYS A 293 -13.21 16.28 8.71
N GLU A 294 -12.34 16.90 9.50
CA GLU A 294 -10.99 16.38 9.78
C GLU A 294 -11.03 14.99 10.41
N LYS A 295 -11.96 14.77 11.35
CA LYS A 295 -12.19 13.44 11.92
C LYS A 295 -12.63 12.44 10.87
N LEU A 296 -13.58 12.80 10.00
CA LEU A 296 -14.03 11.94 8.92
C LEU A 296 -12.88 11.61 7.95
N TYR A 297 -12.10 12.60 7.52
CA TYR A 297 -10.94 12.40 6.66
C TYR A 297 -9.93 11.44 7.28
N HIS A 298 -9.71 11.52 8.60
CA HIS A 298 -8.87 10.57 9.30
C HIS A 298 -9.42 9.14 9.28
N GLN A 299 -10.74 8.96 9.41
CA GLN A 299 -11.37 7.64 9.26
C GLN A 299 -11.26 7.13 7.82
N VAL A 300 -11.49 7.98 6.83
CA VAL A 300 -11.38 7.65 5.41
C VAL A 300 -9.96 7.18 5.07
N ALA A 301 -8.94 7.94 5.46
CA ALA A 301 -7.54 7.58 5.23
C ALA A 301 -7.14 6.28 5.94
N SER A 302 -7.61 6.07 7.18
CA SER A 302 -7.37 4.83 7.93
C SER A 302 -8.11 3.63 7.33
N THR A 303 -9.26 3.86 6.69
CA THR A 303 -9.96 2.81 5.94
C THR A 303 -9.17 2.40 4.70
N ALA A 304 -8.56 3.35 3.99
CA ALA A 304 -7.65 3.03 2.88
C ALA A 304 -6.39 2.27 3.34
N GLU A 305 -5.90 2.51 4.56
CA GLU A 305 -4.82 1.70 5.16
C GLU A 305 -5.24 0.24 5.39
N SER A 306 -6.52 -0.03 5.62
CA SER A 306 -7.01 -1.41 5.79
C SER A 306 -7.00 -2.22 4.49
N GLY A 307 -7.00 -1.56 3.32
CA GLY A 307 -7.24 -2.19 2.02
C GLY A 307 -8.71 -2.51 1.71
N TRP A 308 -9.63 -2.18 2.63
CA TRP A 308 -11.08 -2.36 2.50
C TRP A 308 -11.82 -1.01 2.40
N ASP A 309 -11.34 -0.09 1.57
CA ASP A 309 -11.98 1.19 1.26
C ASP A 309 -12.99 1.04 0.10
N PHE A 310 -14.30 0.98 0.33
CA PHE A 310 -15.01 1.06 1.62
C PHE A 310 -15.90 -0.14 1.88
N SER A 311 -16.25 -0.34 3.15
CA SER A 311 -17.08 -1.46 3.62
C SER A 311 -17.94 -1.03 4.80
N SER A 312 -19.15 -1.57 4.90
CA SER A 312 -20.04 -1.39 6.06
C SER A 312 -19.40 -1.88 7.37
N ARG A 313 -18.40 -2.76 7.29
CA ARG A 313 -17.54 -3.20 8.40
C ARG A 313 -17.01 -2.05 9.24
N TRP A 314 -16.74 -0.91 8.61
CA TRP A 314 -16.09 0.24 9.23
C TRP A 314 -17.07 1.35 9.67
N MET A 315 -18.37 1.16 9.49
CA MET A 315 -19.38 2.20 9.66
C MET A 315 -20.28 1.90 10.87
N ARG A 316 -20.60 2.92 11.67
CA ARG A 316 -21.59 2.75 12.75
C ARG A 316 -23.01 2.58 12.19
N ASP A 317 -23.30 3.28 11.10
CA ASP A 317 -24.49 3.07 10.26
C ASP A 317 -24.02 2.55 8.88
N PRO A 318 -24.33 1.29 8.51
CA PRO A 318 -23.94 0.70 7.23
C PRO A 318 -24.39 1.46 5.98
N SER A 319 -25.37 2.37 6.11
CA SER A 319 -25.93 3.17 5.02
C SER A 319 -25.33 4.58 4.93
N ASP A 320 -24.58 5.03 5.94
CA ASP A 320 -24.01 6.37 6.01
C ASP A 320 -22.49 6.32 6.23
N MET A 321 -21.76 6.56 5.13
CA MET A 321 -20.30 6.62 5.10
C MET A 321 -19.71 7.75 5.96
N THR A 322 -20.49 8.78 6.35
CA THR A 322 -20.00 9.80 7.30
C THR A 322 -19.81 9.24 8.71
N THR A 323 -20.35 8.04 8.97
CA THR A 323 -20.25 7.35 10.26
C THR A 323 -19.07 6.37 10.35
N LEU A 324 -18.12 6.43 9.41
CA LEU A 324 -16.87 5.67 9.48
C LEU A 324 -16.21 5.83 10.86
N ALA A 325 -15.69 4.72 11.38
CA ALA A 325 -15.11 4.62 12.72
C ALA A 325 -13.90 3.67 12.76
N THR A 326 -13.24 3.47 11.63
CA THR A 326 -12.09 2.56 11.44
C THR A 326 -11.03 2.65 12.54
N THR A 327 -10.65 3.85 13.01
CA THR A 327 -9.61 4.00 14.04
C THR A 327 -10.08 3.61 15.45
N TYR A 328 -11.37 3.36 15.62
CA TYR A 328 -11.98 2.88 16.86
C TYR A 328 -12.22 1.37 16.85
N ILE A 329 -11.94 0.70 15.72
CA ILE A 329 -12.16 -0.73 15.54
C ILE A 329 -10.81 -1.43 15.64
N ILE A 330 -10.77 -2.55 16.36
CA ILE A 330 -9.59 -3.41 16.45
C ILE A 330 -9.77 -4.54 15.45
N PRO A 331 -9.09 -4.48 14.29
CA PRO A 331 -9.41 -5.35 13.18
C PRO A 331 -8.84 -6.75 13.41
N VAL A 332 -9.67 -7.78 13.27
CA VAL A 332 -9.21 -9.17 13.37
C VAL A 332 -8.18 -9.49 12.30
N ASP A 333 -8.40 -9.02 11.07
CA ASP A 333 -7.49 -9.25 9.95
C ASP A 333 -6.09 -8.70 10.22
N LEU A 334 -5.96 -7.42 10.60
CA LEU A 334 -4.66 -6.83 10.96
C LEU A 334 -3.93 -7.66 12.02
N ASN A 335 -4.63 -8.00 13.09
CA ASN A 335 -4.03 -8.78 14.18
C ASN A 335 -3.68 -10.20 13.75
N THR A 336 -4.38 -10.79 12.78
CA THR A 336 -4.00 -12.07 12.16
C THR A 336 -2.91 -11.95 11.08
N PHE A 337 -2.66 -10.78 10.50
CA PHE A 337 -1.44 -10.57 9.70
C PHE A 337 -0.22 -10.44 10.61
N MET A 338 -0.41 -9.88 11.81
CA MET A 338 0.62 -9.86 12.85
C MET A 338 0.87 -11.26 13.46
N PHE A 339 -0.18 -12.11 13.59
CA PHE A 339 -0.16 -13.39 14.32
C PHE A 339 -0.77 -14.64 13.61
N LYS A 340 -0.40 -15.87 14.02
CA LYS A 340 -0.92 -17.17 13.50
C LYS A 340 -1.95 -17.91 14.36
N ALA A 341 -3.25 -17.96 13.99
CA ALA A 341 -4.04 -19.14 14.40
C ALA A 341 -3.73 -20.34 13.52
N ARG A 342 -3.60 -21.49 14.17
CA ARG A 342 -3.44 -22.77 13.51
C ARG A 342 -4.81 -23.21 12.97
N ASN A 343 -5.01 -23.17 11.67
CA ASN A 343 -6.10 -23.92 11.04
C ASN A 343 -5.63 -25.33 10.67
N ALA A 344 -6.55 -26.29 10.70
CA ALA A 344 -6.31 -27.74 10.61
C ALA A 344 -5.64 -28.23 9.31
N ILE A 345 -5.45 -27.36 8.32
CA ILE A 345 -5.11 -27.74 6.93
C ILE A 345 -3.66 -27.42 6.53
N GLY A 346 -2.81 -26.99 7.46
CA GLY A 346 -1.36 -26.87 7.22
C GLY A 346 -0.92 -25.82 6.20
N MET A 347 -1.82 -24.98 5.67
CA MET A 347 -1.45 -23.92 4.72
C MET A 347 -0.64 -22.82 5.42
N THR A 348 0.44 -22.38 4.77
CA THR A 348 1.20 -21.18 5.20
C THR A 348 0.29 -19.96 5.06
N ARG A 349 -0.14 -19.39 6.18
CA ARG A 349 -0.74 -18.05 6.24
C ARG A 349 0.34 -17.03 6.57
N ALA A 350 0.15 -15.80 6.12
CA ALA A 350 1.08 -14.71 6.36
C ALA A 350 1.10 -14.31 7.84
N GLN A 351 2.28 -14.13 8.45
CA GLN A 351 2.45 -13.87 9.88
C GLN A 351 3.74 -13.09 10.19
N MET A 352 3.64 -11.79 10.46
CA MET A 352 4.82 -10.98 10.75
C MET A 352 5.68 -11.53 11.89
N GLU A 353 5.11 -11.76 13.07
CA GLU A 353 5.90 -12.15 14.25
C GLU A 353 6.51 -13.55 14.09
N ARG A 354 5.79 -14.52 13.51
CA ARG A 354 6.32 -15.87 13.30
C ARG A 354 7.34 -15.94 12.19
N ASP A 355 7.13 -15.23 11.09
CA ASP A 355 8.09 -15.18 10.00
C ASP A 355 9.41 -14.58 10.50
N ILE A 356 9.36 -13.50 11.29
CA ILE A 356 10.53 -12.92 11.95
C ILE A 356 11.20 -13.94 12.88
N ALA A 357 10.45 -14.69 13.69
CA ALA A 357 11.03 -15.73 14.53
C ALA A 357 11.75 -16.83 13.71
N VAL A 358 11.17 -17.25 12.59
CA VAL A 358 11.80 -18.22 11.67
C VAL A 358 13.11 -17.65 11.11
N PHE A 359 13.11 -16.41 10.63
CA PHE A 359 14.32 -15.77 10.11
C PHE A 359 15.38 -15.59 11.20
N ALA A 360 15.00 -15.13 12.38
CA ALA A 360 15.90 -15.03 13.53
C ALA A 360 16.57 -16.37 13.84
N LYS A 361 15.79 -17.46 13.84
CA LYS A 361 16.32 -18.82 14.06
C LYS A 361 17.29 -19.24 12.95
N LEU A 362 16.95 -18.99 11.69
CA LEU A 362 17.80 -19.29 10.53
C LEU A 362 19.13 -18.52 10.57
N LEU A 363 19.12 -17.31 11.13
CA LEU A 363 20.30 -16.45 11.27
C LEU A 363 21.10 -16.69 12.57
N GLY A 364 20.65 -17.61 13.44
CA GLY A 364 21.29 -17.92 14.72
C GLY A 364 20.93 -16.96 15.87
N GLU A 365 19.99 -16.03 15.66
CA GLU A 365 19.50 -15.09 16.67
C GLU A 365 18.42 -15.73 17.57
N ASN A 366 18.81 -16.70 18.40
CA ASN A 366 17.86 -17.45 19.24
C ASN A 366 17.04 -16.56 20.19
N ALA A 367 17.66 -15.54 20.82
CA ALA A 367 16.94 -14.63 21.72
C ALA A 367 15.88 -13.80 20.98
N THR A 368 16.19 -13.34 19.76
CA THR A 368 15.22 -12.65 18.90
C THR A 368 14.09 -13.59 18.51
N SER A 369 14.40 -14.83 18.11
CA SER A 369 13.40 -15.85 17.80
C SER A 369 12.43 -16.08 18.96
N ASP A 370 12.95 -16.31 20.16
CA ASP A 370 12.13 -16.59 21.34
C ASP A 370 11.23 -15.40 21.70
N LYS A 371 11.78 -14.17 21.65
CA LYS A 371 11.00 -12.94 21.85
C LYS A 371 9.80 -12.85 20.91
N PHE A 372 10.00 -13.10 19.62
CA PHE A 372 8.93 -13.02 18.64
C PHE A 372 7.94 -14.19 18.71
N LEU A 373 8.38 -15.38 19.16
CA LEU A 373 7.46 -16.47 19.47
C LEU A 373 6.56 -16.15 20.66
N GLU A 374 7.10 -15.52 21.71
CA GLU A 374 6.30 -15.08 22.86
C GLU A 374 5.33 -13.95 22.48
N ALA A 375 5.77 -12.96 21.70
CA ALA A 375 4.89 -11.92 21.15
C ALA A 375 3.73 -12.53 20.36
N SER A 376 4.03 -13.50 19.49
CA SER A 376 3.03 -14.26 18.73
C SER A 376 2.04 -14.97 19.65
N LYS A 377 2.50 -15.68 20.69
CA LYS A 377 1.61 -16.35 21.64
C LYS A 377 0.72 -15.34 22.38
N ALA A 378 1.26 -14.21 22.83
CA ALA A 378 0.50 -13.18 23.52
C ALA A 378 -0.61 -12.61 22.61
N ARG A 379 -0.31 -12.35 21.33
CA ARG A 379 -1.30 -11.86 20.37
C ARG A 379 -2.38 -12.89 20.06
N HIS A 380 -2.05 -14.20 20.04
CA HIS A 380 -3.07 -15.26 19.93
C HIS A 380 -4.11 -15.14 21.03
N ILE A 381 -3.62 -15.07 22.27
CA ILE A 381 -4.45 -15.05 23.47
C ILE A 381 -5.32 -13.80 23.43
N ALA A 382 -4.76 -12.66 23.04
CA ALA A 382 -5.51 -11.43 22.86
C ALA A 382 -6.63 -11.55 21.82
N ILE A 383 -6.36 -12.13 20.65
CA ILE A 383 -7.38 -12.35 19.60
C ILE A 383 -8.47 -13.30 20.10
N ASP A 384 -8.12 -14.40 20.75
CA ASP A 384 -9.10 -15.34 21.29
C ASP A 384 -9.97 -14.69 22.40
N SER A 385 -9.39 -13.79 23.20
CA SER A 385 -10.08 -13.07 24.27
C SER A 385 -11.08 -12.02 23.76
N PHE A 386 -10.77 -11.31 22.67
CA PHE A 386 -11.57 -10.15 22.22
C PHE A 386 -12.28 -10.35 20.88
N CYS A 387 -11.66 -11.05 19.94
CA CYS A 387 -12.21 -11.29 18.60
C CYS A 387 -12.94 -12.64 18.51
N GLY A 388 -12.73 -13.55 19.46
CA GLY A 388 -13.39 -14.85 19.57
C GLY A 388 -14.90 -14.76 19.76
N THR A 389 -15.69 -15.45 18.91
CA THR A 389 -17.13 -15.64 19.16
C THR A 389 -17.48 -17.10 19.43
N PRO A 390 -18.55 -17.39 20.20
CA PRO A 390 -19.08 -18.75 20.35
C PRO A 390 -19.57 -19.40 19.03
N ARG A 391 -19.64 -18.65 17.92
CA ARG A 391 -20.22 -19.07 16.64
C ARG A 391 -19.19 -19.46 15.58
N TRP A 392 -17.99 -19.89 15.97
CA TRP A 392 -16.90 -20.30 15.04
C TRP A 392 -16.40 -19.21 14.10
N ALA A 393 -16.67 -17.94 14.41
CA ALA A 393 -16.17 -16.79 13.67
C ALA A 393 -15.33 -15.90 14.58
N TRP A 394 -14.39 -15.18 13.96
CA TRP A 394 -13.73 -14.07 14.60
C TRP A 394 -14.28 -12.75 14.07
N LEU A 395 -14.58 -11.82 14.98
CA LEU A 395 -15.10 -10.50 14.67
C LEU A 395 -14.09 -9.43 15.12
N ASP A 396 -14.21 -8.25 14.54
CA ASP A 396 -13.51 -7.09 15.06
C ASP A 396 -14.03 -6.73 16.46
N TYR A 397 -13.17 -6.12 17.28
CA TYR A 397 -13.52 -5.63 18.60
C TYR A 397 -13.75 -4.11 18.61
#